data_AF-A0A4Z2BCL1-F1
#
_entry.id   AF-A0A4Z2BCL1-F1
#
_cell.length_a   1.000
_cell.length_b   1.000
_cell.length_c   1.000
_cell.angle_alpha   90.00
_cell.angle_beta   90.00
_cell.angle_gamma   90.00
#
_symmetry.space_group_name_H-M   'P 1'
#
loop_
_entity.id
_entity.type
_entity.pdbx_description
1 polymer ?
#
loop_
_entity_poly.entity_id
_entity_poly.type
_entity_poly.pdbx_seq_one_letter_code
_entity_poly.pdbx_strand_id
1 'polypeptide(L)'
;MEPSLEAQRMRLTATSHPVLPTINVSIHTGQLPGDPPLFFREALPVDAAGQQILPKLQVVLLHGQAFTSKTWEDLGTMALLATNGYQALAMDLPGYGKSPDSVSLKTDQNRVDLLSRFMESLGVRTAVLVSPSMSGHYSIPFLMKNNAQLRGFIPIAPVGTRNYTPQQYQNIQTPTLIVFGALDTNLGAQSHKNLIQLPHHSVLKMEGARHVCYMEKTREFHKGLIEFLGTLKHQTVMLPDKDGPGVGGGQSSSEGEDPSVGLFREYLRLRTVHPDPDYDAALGFLGRMAEELGLPMKKFEVCPGRVVSVITWEGLNPVLKSILLNSHTDVVPVFQEHWKYDAFSAVKDAEGNIFGRGTQDMKCVTIQYIQAVRRLKAEGRRLLRTVHLMFVPDEEVGGQKGMETFVKHPEFNKLNIGFALDEGLANPGEAFTVFYGERNPWWITIHCPGSPGHGSRFVENTAAEKLHQIMNTFLGFREKEKQR
;
A
#
# COMPACT_ATOMS: atom_id res chain seq x y z
N MET A 1 12.31 38.17 39.87
CA MET A 1 13.49 38.17 38.99
C MET A 1 13.82 36.72 38.69
N GLU A 2 13.19 36.20 37.63
CA GLU A 2 13.45 34.85 37.13
C GLU A 2 14.75 34.85 36.32
N PRO A 3 15.63 33.85 36.46
CA PRO A 3 16.78 33.69 35.59
C PRO A 3 16.35 33.19 34.20
N SER A 4 17.00 33.71 33.16
CA SER A 4 16.71 33.48 31.75
C SER A 4 16.91 32.03 31.29
N LEU A 5 16.17 31.66 30.24
CA LEU A 5 16.12 30.36 29.56
C LEU A 5 17.47 29.83 29.01
N GLU A 6 18.58 30.57 29.11
CA GLU A 6 19.89 30.13 28.59
C GLU A 6 20.63 29.15 29.51
N ALA A 7 20.24 29.04 30.78
CA ALA A 7 20.96 28.22 31.76
C ALA A 7 20.67 26.70 31.69
N GLN A 8 19.70 26.25 30.89
CA GLN A 8 19.39 24.82 30.73
C GLN A 8 20.17 24.11 29.61
N ARG A 9 21.04 24.82 28.86
CA ARG A 9 21.80 24.26 27.74
C ARG A 9 23.13 23.59 28.09
N MET A 10 23.52 23.53 29.36
CA MET A 10 24.77 22.90 29.78
C MET A 10 24.56 22.03 31.01
N ARG A 11 24.47 20.71 30.80
CA ARG A 11 25.00 19.61 31.65
C ARG A 11 24.35 18.28 31.24
N LEU A 12 24.88 17.66 30.20
CA LEU A 12 24.85 16.21 30.04
C LEU A 12 26.30 15.78 29.78
N THR A 13 27.00 15.45 30.86
CA THR A 13 28.35 14.90 30.83
C THR A 13 28.33 13.47 30.31
N ALA A 14 29.29 13.19 29.44
CA ALA A 14 29.50 11.95 28.72
C ALA A 14 29.47 10.71 29.64
N THR A 15 28.67 9.72 29.28
CA THR A 15 28.81 8.35 29.75
C THR A 15 29.33 7.50 28.60
N SER A 16 30.43 6.78 28.85
CA SER A 16 31.19 6.00 27.89
C SER A 16 30.33 4.95 27.16
N HIS A 17 30.33 5.02 25.83
CA HIS A 17 29.63 4.07 24.95
C HIS A 17 30.53 2.87 24.61
N PRO A 18 30.03 1.62 24.67
CA PRO A 18 30.62 0.53 23.90
C PRO A 18 30.27 0.72 22.42
N VAL A 19 31.28 0.60 21.57
CA VAL A 19 31.18 0.75 20.11
C VAL A 19 30.47 -0.47 19.53
N LEU A 20 29.19 -0.32 19.18
CA LEU A 20 28.53 -1.21 18.22
C LEU A 20 29.09 -0.89 16.82
N PRO A 21 29.22 -1.87 15.91
CA PRO A 21 29.70 -1.62 14.55
C PRO A 21 28.78 -0.56 13.92
N THR A 22 29.33 0.63 13.69
CA THR A 22 28.58 1.78 13.18
C THR A 22 28.31 1.55 11.70
N ILE A 23 27.19 0.91 11.40
CA ILE A 23 26.60 0.97 10.08
C ILE A 23 26.34 2.45 9.81
N ASN A 24 27.05 3.03 8.84
CA ASN A 24 26.88 4.43 8.48
C ASN A 24 25.53 4.61 7.79
N VAL A 25 24.56 5.15 8.52
CA VAL A 25 23.27 5.57 7.97
C VAL A 25 23.38 7.01 7.49
N SER A 26 23.15 7.24 6.20
CA SER A 26 23.05 8.58 5.63
C SER A 26 21.70 9.21 6.00
N ILE A 27 21.74 10.45 6.50
CA ILE A 27 20.56 11.26 6.74
C ILE A 27 20.45 12.30 5.63
N HIS A 28 19.43 12.17 4.81
CA HIS A 28 19.10 13.11 3.75
C HIS A 28 18.23 14.24 4.30
N THR A 29 18.29 15.41 3.67
CA THR A 29 17.43 16.54 4.00
C THR A 29 16.70 17.00 2.76
N GLY A 30 15.42 17.35 2.89
CA GLY A 30 14.61 17.85 1.79
C GLY A 30 13.69 18.99 2.21
N GLN A 31 13.14 19.66 1.21
CA GLN A 31 12.11 20.67 1.40
C GLN A 31 10.95 20.38 0.45
N LEU A 32 9.75 20.25 1.00
CA LEU A 32 8.53 20.03 0.23
C LEU A 32 7.85 21.36 -0.07
N PRO A 33 7.39 21.58 -1.31
CA PRO A 33 6.62 22.78 -1.67
C PRO A 33 5.23 22.78 -1.00
N GLY A 34 4.62 23.95 -0.93
CA GLY A 34 3.28 24.18 -0.38
C GLY A 34 3.22 25.40 0.54
N ASP A 35 2.08 25.64 1.18
CA ASP A 35 1.90 26.68 2.19
C ASP A 35 1.59 26.05 3.57
N PRO A 36 2.52 26.12 4.54
CA PRO A 36 3.93 26.50 4.37
C PRO A 36 4.71 25.39 3.65
N PRO A 37 5.88 25.72 3.06
CA PRO A 37 6.84 24.70 2.65
C PRO A 37 7.38 23.99 3.89
N LEU A 38 7.65 22.68 3.77
CA LEU A 38 8.03 21.85 4.91
C LEU A 38 9.45 21.31 4.74
N PHE A 39 10.33 21.62 5.68
CA PHE A 39 11.64 20.97 5.76
C PHE A 39 11.53 19.63 6.47
N PHE A 40 12.30 18.64 6.00
CA PHE A 40 12.36 17.33 6.63
C PHE A 40 13.73 16.69 6.51
N ARG A 41 13.94 15.67 7.34
CA ARG A 41 15.07 14.76 7.33
C ARG A 41 14.58 13.35 7.06
N GLU A 42 15.36 12.58 6.32
CA GLU A 42 15.03 11.21 5.95
C GLU A 42 16.22 10.28 6.21
N ALA A 43 15.94 9.14 6.82
CA ALA A 43 16.86 8.02 6.88
C ALA A 43 16.23 6.82 6.15
N LEU A 44 16.91 6.36 5.10
CA LEU A 44 16.50 5.18 4.35
C LEU A 44 17.04 3.92 5.03
N PRO A 45 16.28 2.82 5.03
CA PRO A 45 16.69 1.62 5.72
C PRO A 45 17.86 0.93 5.02
N VAL A 46 18.71 0.32 5.84
CA VAL A 46 19.92 -0.38 5.38
C VAL A 46 20.00 -1.78 5.98
N ASP A 47 20.64 -2.70 5.27
CA ASP A 47 20.96 -4.02 5.79
C ASP A 47 22.22 -4.01 6.68
N ALA A 48 22.63 -5.20 7.15
CA ALA A 48 23.82 -5.36 7.98
C ALA A 48 25.12 -4.98 7.26
N ALA A 49 25.14 -4.95 5.93
CA ALA A 49 26.27 -4.51 5.11
C ALA A 49 26.22 -3.00 4.79
N GLY A 50 25.20 -2.27 5.25
CA GLY A 50 24.99 -0.86 4.96
C GLY A 50 24.40 -0.60 3.57
N GLN A 51 23.91 -1.62 2.87
CA GLN A 51 23.24 -1.47 1.58
C GLN A 51 21.80 -1.05 1.79
N GLN A 52 21.32 -0.11 0.97
CA GLN A 52 19.95 0.36 1.04
C GLN A 52 18.96 -0.77 0.70
N ILE A 53 17.92 -0.92 1.53
CA ILE A 53 16.85 -1.91 1.36
C ILE A 53 15.49 -1.24 1.28
N LEU A 54 14.47 -2.02 0.91
CA LEU A 54 13.08 -1.55 0.97
C LEU A 54 12.62 -1.41 2.43
N PRO A 55 11.83 -0.36 2.75
CA PRO A 55 11.34 -0.13 4.10
C PRO A 55 10.28 -1.14 4.52
N LYS A 56 10.41 -1.66 5.74
CA LYS A 56 9.39 -2.49 6.40
C LYS A 56 8.14 -1.68 6.74
N LEU A 57 8.34 -0.48 7.28
CA LEU A 57 7.31 0.53 7.54
C LEU A 57 7.95 1.92 7.50
N GLN A 58 7.13 2.94 7.24
CA GLN A 58 7.48 4.34 7.41
C GLN A 58 7.15 4.81 8.82
N VAL A 59 8.08 5.53 9.45
CA VAL A 59 7.91 6.15 10.77
C VAL A 59 8.06 7.65 10.61
N VAL A 60 6.95 8.37 10.78
CA VAL A 60 6.89 9.83 10.74
C VAL A 60 7.13 10.37 12.15
N LEU A 61 8.15 11.20 12.31
CA LEU A 61 8.61 11.75 13.57
C LEU A 61 8.26 13.24 13.64
N LEU A 62 7.30 13.59 14.50
CA LEU A 62 7.01 14.98 14.86
C LEU A 62 7.85 15.40 16.08
N HIS A 63 7.88 16.68 16.43
CA HIS A 63 8.65 17.16 17.58
C HIS A 63 7.83 18.08 18.51
N GLY A 64 8.32 18.25 19.74
CA GLY A 64 7.76 19.20 20.70
C GLY A 64 8.18 20.64 20.42
N GLN A 65 7.59 21.61 21.13
CA GLN A 65 7.80 23.04 20.92
C GLN A 65 9.27 23.50 21.08
N ALA A 66 10.07 22.85 21.93
CA ALA A 66 11.45 23.23 22.15
C ALA A 66 12.45 22.59 21.15
N PHE A 67 11.96 21.83 20.18
CA PHE A 67 12.74 20.89 19.39
C PHE A 67 12.46 21.03 17.89
N THR A 68 13.21 20.30 17.08
CA THR A 68 13.08 20.22 15.62
C THR A 68 13.34 18.79 15.13
N SER A 69 13.19 18.52 13.83
CA SER A 69 13.59 17.25 13.19
C SER A 69 15.01 16.82 13.52
N LYS A 70 15.94 17.77 13.70
CA LYS A 70 17.34 17.50 14.04
C LYS A 70 17.50 16.80 15.39
N THR A 71 16.58 17.01 16.32
CA THR A 71 16.58 16.33 17.63
C THR A 71 16.55 14.81 17.46
N TRP A 72 15.79 14.30 16.50
CA TRP A 72 15.68 12.85 16.23
C TRP A 72 16.95 12.26 15.63
N GLU A 73 17.67 13.06 14.83
CA GLU A 73 19.00 12.73 14.32
C GLU A 73 20.03 12.70 15.46
N ASP A 74 20.05 13.75 16.30
CA ASP A 74 21.01 13.88 17.41
C ASP A 74 20.81 12.81 18.49
N LEU A 75 19.57 12.37 18.71
CA LEU A 75 19.27 11.23 19.60
C LEU A 75 19.66 9.87 19.00
N GLY A 76 20.04 9.80 17.72
CA GLY A 76 20.31 8.56 17.01
C GLY A 76 19.05 7.75 16.66
N THR A 77 17.85 8.28 16.90
CA THR A 77 16.58 7.59 16.65
C THR A 77 16.40 7.27 15.16
N MET A 78 16.78 8.18 14.27
CA MET A 78 16.66 7.96 12.82
C MET A 78 17.58 6.84 12.34
N ALA A 79 18.84 6.82 12.82
CA ALA A 79 19.79 5.76 12.49
C ALA A 79 19.36 4.40 13.05
N LEU A 80 18.81 4.38 14.27
CA LEU A 80 18.23 3.17 14.87
C LEU A 80 17.10 2.61 14.00
N LEU A 81 16.17 3.45 13.57
CA LEU A 81 15.05 3.03 12.72
C LEU A 81 15.54 2.46 11.39
N ALA A 82 16.45 3.17 10.72
CA ALA A 82 17.03 2.75 9.45
C ALA A 82 17.76 1.39 9.53
N THR A 83 18.60 1.20 10.55
CA THR A 83 19.32 -0.07 10.78
C THR A 83 18.40 -1.22 11.18
N ASN A 84 17.17 -0.94 11.63
CA ASN A 84 16.14 -1.94 11.91
C ASN A 84 15.19 -2.18 10.72
N GLY A 85 15.45 -1.55 9.58
CA GLY A 85 14.70 -1.71 8.34
C GLY A 85 13.48 -0.80 8.22
N TYR A 86 13.38 0.27 9.01
CA TYR A 86 12.30 1.26 8.94
C TYR A 86 12.79 2.54 8.27
N GLN A 87 11.97 3.13 7.39
CA GLN A 87 12.24 4.47 6.86
C GLN A 87 11.82 5.51 7.89
N ALA A 88 12.74 6.38 8.30
CA ALA A 88 12.47 7.44 9.27
C ALA A 88 12.32 8.78 8.56
N LEU A 89 11.19 9.46 8.79
CA LEU A 89 10.88 10.77 8.21
C LEU A 89 10.61 11.77 9.34
N ALA A 90 11.57 12.65 9.62
CA ALA A 90 11.44 13.66 10.66
C ALA A 90 11.15 15.03 10.05
N MET A 91 9.99 15.61 10.34
CA MET A 91 9.60 16.91 9.82
C MET A 91 9.92 18.03 10.81
N ASP A 92 10.29 19.20 10.29
CA ASP A 92 10.19 20.45 11.04
C ASP A 92 8.75 20.96 10.96
N LEU A 93 8.06 21.06 12.10
CA LEU A 93 6.72 21.62 12.15
C LEU A 93 6.75 23.11 11.77
N PRO A 94 5.68 23.65 11.18
CA PRO A 94 5.58 25.07 10.84
C PRO A 94 5.95 26.00 11.98
N GLY A 95 6.84 26.96 11.70
CA GLY A 95 7.38 27.89 12.69
C GLY A 95 8.60 27.39 13.46
N TYR A 96 9.08 26.17 13.16
CA TYR A 96 10.22 25.56 13.83
C TYR A 96 11.30 25.13 12.83
N GLY A 97 12.55 25.09 13.30
CA GLY A 97 13.69 24.66 12.52
C GLY A 97 13.82 25.44 11.21
N LYS A 98 13.70 24.74 10.08
CA LYS A 98 13.77 25.31 8.73
C LYS A 98 12.41 25.43 8.04
N SER A 99 11.32 25.05 8.70
CA SER A 99 9.96 25.26 8.19
C SER A 99 9.45 26.63 8.63
N PRO A 100 9.11 27.55 7.70
CA PRO A 100 8.55 28.84 8.07
C PRO A 100 7.20 28.67 8.79
N ASP A 101 6.84 29.67 9.58
CA ASP A 101 5.51 29.74 10.18
C ASP A 101 4.43 29.97 9.11
N SER A 102 3.18 29.62 9.41
CA SER A 102 2.06 29.89 8.51
C SER A 102 0.77 30.22 9.24
N VAL A 103 0.14 31.30 8.80
CA VAL A 103 -1.17 31.75 9.28
C VAL A 103 -2.32 30.87 8.77
N SER A 104 -2.06 29.92 7.87
CA SER A 104 -3.09 29.02 7.31
C SER A 104 -3.47 27.87 8.26
N LEU A 105 -2.69 27.62 9.32
CA LEU A 105 -2.82 26.46 10.21
C LEU A 105 -3.67 26.73 11.46
N LYS A 106 -4.80 27.41 11.25
CA LYS A 106 -5.71 27.84 12.34
C LYS A 106 -6.67 26.74 12.79
N THR A 107 -7.09 25.86 11.87
CA THR A 107 -8.08 24.82 12.17
C THR A 107 -7.44 23.44 12.27
N ASP A 108 -8.12 22.53 12.97
CA ASP A 108 -7.73 21.12 13.03
C ASP A 108 -7.67 20.49 11.63
N GLN A 109 -8.59 20.86 10.72
CA GLN A 109 -8.57 20.34 9.35
C GLN A 109 -7.29 20.74 8.62
N ASN A 110 -6.87 22.01 8.71
CA ASN A 110 -5.65 22.45 8.02
C ASN A 110 -4.40 21.73 8.54
N ARG A 111 -4.36 21.38 9.83
CA ARG A 111 -3.26 20.60 10.42
C ARG A 111 -3.28 19.13 9.98
N VAL A 112 -4.48 18.56 9.80
CA VAL A 112 -4.64 17.22 9.23
C VAL A 112 -4.18 17.21 7.77
N ASP A 113 -4.64 18.15 6.96
CA ASP A 113 -4.27 18.28 5.55
C ASP A 113 -2.76 18.50 5.40
N LEU A 114 -2.13 19.25 6.31
CA LEU A 114 -0.68 19.43 6.35
C LEU A 114 0.07 18.10 6.50
N LEU A 115 -0.36 17.25 7.44
CA LEU A 115 0.25 15.94 7.67
C LEU A 115 -0.02 14.97 6.52
N SER A 116 -1.26 14.96 5.97
CA SER A 116 -1.59 14.17 4.78
C SER A 116 -0.70 14.58 3.60
N ARG A 117 -0.59 15.88 3.32
CA ARG A 117 0.27 16.41 2.25
C ARG A 117 1.73 16.05 2.46
N PHE A 118 2.24 16.14 3.69
CA PHE A 118 3.61 15.76 4.00
C PHE A 118 3.87 14.29 3.65
N MET A 119 2.97 13.39 4.05
CA MET A 119 3.09 11.96 3.76
C MET A 119 2.92 11.66 2.27
N GLU A 120 1.89 12.21 1.62
CA GLU A 120 1.59 12.03 0.20
C GLU A 120 2.73 12.51 -0.70
N SER A 121 3.32 13.67 -0.39
CA SER A 121 4.43 14.23 -1.18
C SER A 121 5.70 13.36 -1.13
N LEU A 122 5.80 12.49 -0.11
CA LEU A 122 6.91 11.55 0.07
C LEU A 122 6.51 10.11 -0.31
N GLY A 123 5.33 9.91 -0.91
CA GLY A 123 4.82 8.61 -1.30
C GLY A 123 4.44 7.71 -0.12
N VAL A 124 4.23 8.27 1.07
CA VAL A 124 3.88 7.54 2.30
C VAL A 124 2.36 7.39 2.39
N ARG A 125 1.85 6.17 2.25
CA ARG A 125 0.40 5.89 2.34
C ARG A 125 -0.08 5.60 3.75
N THR A 126 0.71 4.84 4.50
CA THR A 126 0.45 4.57 5.91
C THR A 126 1.75 4.72 6.67
N ALA A 127 1.68 5.21 7.90
CA ALA A 127 2.86 5.42 8.73
C ALA A 127 2.61 5.06 10.18
N VAL A 128 3.70 4.86 10.92
CA VAL A 128 3.68 4.98 12.37
C VAL A 128 3.99 6.43 12.73
N LEU A 129 3.07 7.10 13.43
CA LEU A 129 3.22 8.51 13.77
C LEU A 129 3.71 8.68 15.21
N VAL A 130 4.90 9.24 15.39
CA VAL A 130 5.48 9.57 16.70
C VAL A 130 5.23 11.04 17.00
N SER A 131 4.57 11.33 18.12
CA SER A 131 4.08 12.68 18.43
C SER A 131 4.32 13.09 19.87
N PRO A 132 5.43 13.79 20.16
CA PRO A 132 5.68 14.36 21.48
C PRO A 132 5.01 15.72 21.67
N SER A 133 4.44 15.93 22.87
CA SER A 133 4.09 17.25 23.41
C SER A 133 3.23 18.10 22.44
N MET A 134 3.69 19.29 22.06
CA MET A 134 3.00 20.25 21.18
C MET A 134 2.50 19.66 19.86
N SER A 135 3.21 18.68 19.29
CA SER A 135 2.77 18.01 18.05
C SER A 135 1.41 17.31 18.17
N GLY A 136 0.90 17.13 19.40
CA GLY A 136 -0.48 16.72 19.68
C GLY A 136 -1.55 17.59 19.01
N HIS A 137 -1.29 18.88 18.77
CA HIS A 137 -2.18 19.76 18.01
C HIS A 137 -2.36 19.34 16.54
N TYR A 138 -1.42 18.55 16.01
CA TYR A 138 -1.48 17.98 14.67
C TYR A 138 -1.93 16.52 14.70
N SER A 139 -1.31 15.72 15.57
CA SER A 139 -1.49 14.28 15.57
C SER A 139 -2.80 13.78 16.17
N ILE A 140 -3.36 14.46 17.20
CA ILE A 140 -4.64 14.02 17.79
C ILE A 140 -5.79 14.25 16.80
N PRO A 141 -5.93 15.42 16.14
CA PRO A 141 -6.89 15.57 15.05
C PRO A 141 -6.66 14.60 13.89
N PHE A 142 -5.40 14.31 13.56
CA PHE A 142 -5.06 13.36 12.50
C PHE A 142 -5.50 11.93 12.85
N LEU A 143 -5.26 11.48 14.07
CA LEU A 143 -5.77 10.21 14.59
C LEU A 143 -7.30 10.14 14.49
N MET A 144 -7.98 11.23 14.81
CA MET A 144 -9.45 11.26 14.82
C MET A 144 -10.06 11.23 13.43
N LYS A 145 -9.46 11.91 12.46
CA LYS A 145 -10.03 12.09 11.11
C LYS A 145 -9.45 11.14 10.05
N ASN A 146 -8.19 10.72 10.23
CA ASN A 146 -7.41 9.99 9.23
C ASN A 146 -6.71 8.75 9.83
N ASN A 147 -7.30 8.07 10.83
CA ASN A 147 -6.69 6.88 11.45
C ASN A 147 -6.37 5.73 10.46
N ALA A 148 -7.06 5.65 9.31
CA ALA A 148 -6.76 4.67 8.28
C ALA A 148 -5.34 4.83 7.67
N GLN A 149 -4.77 6.04 7.73
CA GLN A 149 -3.39 6.30 7.30
C GLN A 149 -2.35 6.00 8.41
N LEU A 150 -2.78 5.54 9.59
CA LEU A 150 -1.88 5.22 10.69
C LEU A 150 -1.81 3.70 10.93
N ARG A 151 -0.62 3.13 10.68
CA ARG A 151 -0.33 1.74 11.04
C ARG A 151 -0.02 1.57 12.53
N GLY A 152 0.40 2.65 13.18
CA GLY A 152 0.56 2.73 14.62
C GLY A 152 0.67 4.18 15.06
N PHE A 153 0.40 4.45 16.34
CA PHE A 153 0.49 5.78 16.92
C PHE A 153 1.34 5.74 18.19
N ILE A 154 2.32 6.64 18.31
CA ILE A 154 3.22 6.71 19.47
C ILE A 154 3.15 8.13 20.06
N PRO A 155 2.09 8.44 20.83
CA PRO A 155 1.97 9.70 21.55
C PRO A 155 2.96 9.73 22.73
N ILE A 156 3.76 10.79 22.81
CA ILE A 156 4.67 11.04 23.94
C ILE A 156 4.20 12.27 24.70
N ALA A 157 3.36 12.07 25.71
CA ALA A 157 2.69 13.13 26.45
C ALA A 157 2.12 14.28 25.57
N PRO A 158 1.28 14.00 24.55
CA PRO A 158 0.82 15.03 23.61
C PRO A 158 -0.23 15.97 24.22
N VAL A 159 -0.25 17.21 23.73
CA VAL A 159 -1.35 18.16 23.95
C VAL A 159 -2.60 17.79 23.14
N GLY A 160 -3.72 18.47 23.38
CA GLY A 160 -4.96 18.28 22.60
C GLY A 160 -5.80 17.04 22.96
N THR A 161 -5.33 16.18 23.85
CA THR A 161 -6.03 14.93 24.21
C THR A 161 -7.38 15.15 24.92
N ARG A 162 -7.61 16.33 25.52
CA ARG A 162 -8.89 16.68 26.17
C ARG A 162 -9.98 17.12 25.19
N ASN A 163 -9.64 17.35 23.92
CA ASN A 163 -10.58 17.89 22.94
C ASN A 163 -11.60 16.85 22.44
N TYR A 164 -11.42 15.58 22.81
CA TYR A 164 -12.24 14.47 22.33
C TYR A 164 -12.75 13.64 23.50
N THR A 165 -13.94 13.08 23.33
CA THR A 165 -14.62 12.26 24.33
C THR A 165 -14.05 10.84 24.39
N PRO A 166 -14.20 10.11 25.52
CA PRO A 166 -13.82 8.70 25.61
C PRO A 166 -14.43 7.84 24.50
N GLN A 167 -15.69 8.07 24.13
CA GLN A 167 -16.37 7.34 23.05
C GLN A 167 -15.68 7.53 21.70
N GLN A 168 -15.19 8.74 21.41
CA GLN A 168 -14.45 9.00 20.17
C GLN A 168 -13.12 8.24 20.15
N TYR A 169 -12.41 8.16 21.28
CA TYR A 169 -11.20 7.34 21.38
C TYR A 169 -11.49 5.84 21.23
N GLN A 170 -12.59 5.34 21.80
CA GLN A 170 -12.97 3.93 21.69
C GLN A 170 -13.24 3.47 20.25
N ASN A 171 -13.60 4.41 19.36
CA ASN A 171 -13.83 4.11 17.94
C ASN A 171 -12.53 3.98 17.13
N ILE A 172 -11.38 4.36 17.69
CA ILE A 172 -10.08 4.32 16.99
C ILE A 172 -9.46 2.93 17.09
N GLN A 173 -9.19 2.29 15.96
CA GLN A 173 -8.59 0.95 15.92
C GLN A 173 -7.06 0.96 15.80
N THR A 174 -6.43 2.13 15.65
CA THR A 174 -4.98 2.25 15.47
C THR A 174 -4.22 1.73 16.71
N PRO A 175 -3.33 0.73 16.55
CA PRO A 175 -2.45 0.28 17.63
C PRO A 175 -1.64 1.45 18.19
N THR A 176 -1.59 1.59 19.51
CA THR A 176 -1.02 2.79 20.14
C THR A 176 -0.04 2.45 21.26
N LEU A 177 1.18 2.99 21.21
CA LEU A 177 2.13 2.98 22.33
C LEU A 177 2.09 4.34 23.04
N ILE A 178 1.43 4.41 24.19
CA ILE A 178 1.36 5.61 25.02
C ILE A 178 2.66 5.74 25.82
N VAL A 179 3.42 6.81 25.57
CA VAL A 179 4.70 7.07 26.25
C VAL A 179 4.59 8.30 27.14
N PHE A 180 5.08 8.20 28.38
CA PHE A 180 5.24 9.36 29.27
C PHE A 180 6.24 9.09 30.39
N GLY A 181 6.84 10.17 30.93
CA GLY A 181 7.71 10.08 32.10
C GLY A 181 6.91 9.99 33.40
N ALA A 182 7.33 9.14 34.34
CA ALA A 182 6.63 8.97 35.61
C ALA A 182 6.59 10.24 36.48
N LEU A 183 7.53 11.17 36.28
CA LEU A 183 7.59 12.47 36.96
C LEU A 183 6.89 13.59 36.16
N ASP A 184 6.29 13.29 35.01
CA ASP A 184 5.44 14.23 34.25
C ASP A 184 4.00 14.21 34.81
N THR A 185 3.84 14.82 35.98
CA THR A 185 2.58 14.78 36.75
C THR A 185 1.47 15.65 36.15
N ASN A 186 1.77 16.45 35.12
CA ASN A 186 0.80 17.34 34.49
C ASN A 186 0.39 16.79 33.13
N LEU A 187 1.16 17.09 32.08
CA LEU A 187 0.76 16.79 30.71
C LEU A 187 0.80 15.28 30.45
N GLY A 188 1.83 14.59 30.93
CA GLY A 188 1.97 13.13 30.83
C GLY A 188 0.84 12.38 31.56
N ALA A 189 0.57 12.74 32.82
CA ALA A 189 -0.54 12.16 33.58
C ALA A 189 -1.90 12.39 32.87
N GLN A 190 -2.11 13.60 32.35
CA GLN A 190 -3.35 13.95 31.65
C GLN A 190 -3.51 13.22 30.31
N SER A 191 -2.45 13.16 29.50
CA SER A 191 -2.50 12.47 28.21
C SER A 191 -2.73 10.98 28.41
N HIS A 192 -2.06 10.38 29.40
CA HIS A 192 -2.27 8.98 29.77
C HIS A 192 -3.73 8.73 30.14
N LYS A 193 -4.31 9.54 31.04
CA LYS A 193 -5.72 9.39 31.46
C LYS A 193 -6.72 9.39 30.29
N ASN A 194 -6.46 10.16 29.24
CA ASN A 194 -7.34 10.25 28.08
C ASN A 194 -7.07 9.13 27.06
N LEU A 195 -5.80 8.83 26.78
CA LEU A 195 -5.42 7.92 25.70
C LEU A 195 -5.58 6.44 26.06
N ILE A 196 -5.68 6.08 27.34
CA ILE A 196 -6.05 4.71 27.77
C ILE A 196 -7.46 4.29 27.29
N GLN A 197 -8.26 5.22 26.80
CA GLN A 197 -9.57 4.94 26.20
C GLN A 197 -9.46 4.33 24.79
N LEU A 198 -8.27 4.36 24.17
CA LEU A 198 -8.00 3.68 22.91
C LEU A 198 -8.04 2.16 23.13
N PRO A 199 -8.76 1.36 22.33
CA PRO A 199 -8.95 -0.06 22.59
C PRO A 199 -7.65 -0.88 22.47
N HIS A 200 -6.76 -0.50 21.55
CA HIS A 200 -5.54 -1.25 21.24
C HIS A 200 -4.28 -0.50 21.71
N HIS A 201 -4.19 -0.22 23.01
CA HIS A 201 -3.08 0.52 23.58
C HIS A 201 -2.13 -0.35 24.43
N SER A 202 -0.86 0.03 24.43
CA SER A 202 0.15 -0.37 25.40
C SER A 202 0.79 0.87 26.01
N VAL A 203 1.35 0.75 27.21
CA VAL A 203 1.92 1.90 27.95
C VAL A 203 3.41 1.70 28.20
N LEU A 204 4.22 2.68 27.81
CA LEU A 204 5.62 2.81 28.20
C LEU A 204 5.75 3.99 29.17
N LYS A 205 5.62 3.68 30.46
CA LYS A 205 5.85 4.64 31.55
C LYS A 205 7.32 4.61 31.95
N MET A 206 8.03 5.70 31.70
CA MET A 206 9.48 5.79 31.92
C MET A 206 9.79 6.27 33.33
N GLU A 207 10.13 5.35 34.23
CA GLU A 207 10.32 5.63 35.66
C GLU A 207 11.45 6.63 35.90
N GLY A 208 11.25 7.60 36.80
CA GLY A 208 12.23 8.66 37.08
C GLY A 208 12.47 9.68 35.95
N ALA A 209 11.75 9.60 34.83
CA ALA A 209 11.83 10.56 33.75
C ALA A 209 10.72 11.63 33.82
N ARG A 210 11.01 12.84 33.36
CA ARG A 210 10.09 13.98 33.26
C ARG A 210 9.45 14.07 31.87
N HIS A 211 8.97 15.26 31.48
CA HIS A 211 8.20 15.47 30.24
C HIS A 211 8.94 15.01 28.96
N VAL A 212 10.24 15.33 28.84
CA VAL A 212 11.09 14.92 27.70
C VAL A 212 11.71 13.53 27.92
N CYS A 213 10.91 12.59 28.41
CA CYS A 213 11.35 11.26 28.83
C CYS A 213 12.14 10.47 27.77
N TYR A 214 11.74 10.59 26.50
CA TYR A 214 12.44 9.96 25.36
C TYR A 214 13.86 10.51 25.13
N MET A 215 14.19 11.68 25.69
CA MET A 215 15.53 12.27 25.67
C MET A 215 16.30 11.98 26.96
N GLU A 216 15.65 12.06 28.13
CA GLU A 216 16.28 11.74 29.41
C GLU A 216 16.69 10.25 29.50
N LYS A 217 15.91 9.39 28.83
CA LYS A 217 16.07 7.94 28.84
C LYS A 217 16.02 7.34 27.43
N THR A 218 16.83 7.89 26.53
CA THR A 218 16.83 7.52 25.10
C THR A 218 16.94 6.03 24.82
N ARG A 219 17.80 5.29 25.55
CA ARG A 219 17.93 3.84 25.35
C ARG A 219 16.65 3.07 25.70
N GLU A 220 15.97 3.46 26.77
CA GLU A 220 14.70 2.84 27.19
C GLU A 220 13.60 3.14 26.17
N PHE A 221 13.54 4.38 25.68
CA PHE A 221 12.61 4.77 24.62
C PHE A 221 12.88 4.03 23.31
N HIS A 222 14.15 3.96 22.87
CA HIS A 222 14.57 3.25 21.67
C HIS A 222 14.20 1.77 21.71
N LYS A 223 14.41 1.12 22.86
CA LYS A 223 14.00 -0.27 23.07
C LYS A 223 12.48 -0.42 22.92
N GLY A 224 11.69 0.37 23.64
CA GLY A 224 10.22 0.31 23.55
C GLY A 224 9.67 0.67 22.17
N LEU A 225 10.33 1.60 21.46
CA LEU A 225 10.02 1.96 20.08
C LEU A 225 10.19 0.77 19.14
N ILE A 226 11.35 0.11 19.15
CA ILE A 226 11.61 -1.04 18.28
C ILE A 226 10.74 -2.25 18.66
N GLU A 227 10.50 -2.48 19.95
CA GLU A 227 9.59 -3.54 20.42
C GLU A 227 8.17 -3.33 19.88
N PHE A 228 7.61 -2.13 20.04
CA PHE A 228 6.29 -1.81 19.50
C PHE A 228 6.24 -1.88 17.98
N LEU A 229 7.23 -1.33 17.27
CA LEU A 229 7.32 -1.48 15.82
C LEU A 229 7.46 -2.96 15.39
N GLY A 230 8.01 -3.81 16.25
CA GLY A 230 8.04 -5.25 16.10
C GLY A 230 6.68 -5.90 16.31
N THR A 231 5.88 -5.44 17.27
CA THR A 231 4.50 -5.93 17.45
C THR A 231 3.60 -5.55 16.29
N LEU A 232 3.88 -4.45 15.59
CA LEU A 232 3.17 -4.11 14.35
C LEU A 232 3.50 -5.05 13.18
N LYS A 233 4.62 -5.78 13.26
CA LYS A 233 4.94 -6.93 12.37
C LYS A 233 4.26 -8.23 12.82
N HIS A 234 3.81 -8.31 14.08
CA HIS A 234 3.31 -9.51 14.75
C HIS A 234 1.91 -9.31 15.36
N GLN A 235 1.12 -8.34 14.86
CA GLN A 235 -0.34 -8.40 14.94
C GLN A 235 -0.88 -9.25 13.78
N THR A 236 -0.26 -10.42 13.64
CA THR A 236 -0.93 -11.71 13.52
C THR A 236 -0.85 -12.30 14.94
N VAL A 237 -2.01 -12.52 15.57
CA VAL A 237 -2.20 -13.11 16.92
C VAL A 237 -1.06 -14.04 17.37
N MET A 238 -0.34 -13.69 18.43
CA MET A 238 0.52 -14.64 19.16
C MET A 238 -0.36 -15.61 19.96
N LEU A 239 -0.32 -16.89 19.62
CA LEU A 239 -0.75 -18.00 20.48
C LEU A 239 0.45 -18.50 21.32
N PRO A 240 0.22 -19.06 22.52
CA PRO A 240 1.29 -19.50 23.41
C PRO A 240 1.99 -20.78 22.92
N ASP A 241 3.27 -20.88 23.26
CA ASP A 241 4.11 -22.09 23.08
C ASP A 241 3.47 -23.32 23.71
N LYS A 242 3.56 -24.45 22.99
CA LYS A 242 3.18 -25.78 23.46
C LYS A 242 4.38 -26.46 24.10
N ASP A 243 4.25 -26.78 25.39
CA ASP A 243 4.70 -28.06 25.95
C ASP A 243 3.83 -28.45 27.14
N GLY A 244 3.20 -29.63 27.07
CA GLY A 244 2.57 -30.32 28.21
C GLY A 244 1.06 -30.62 28.09
N PRO A 245 0.60 -31.87 28.30
CA PRO A 245 -0.79 -32.28 28.09
C PRO A 245 -1.67 -32.09 29.34
N GLY A 246 -2.93 -31.68 29.17
CA GLY A 246 -3.90 -31.70 30.29
C GLY A 246 -5.21 -30.97 30.05
N VAL A 247 -6.24 -31.72 29.63
CA VAL A 247 -7.67 -31.65 30.01
C VAL A 247 -8.34 -30.28 30.25
N GLY A 248 -9.39 -29.97 29.46
CA GLY A 248 -10.59 -29.27 29.96
C GLY A 248 -11.07 -28.02 29.21
N GLY A 249 -12.09 -28.21 28.37
CA GLY A 249 -13.23 -27.31 28.04
C GLY A 249 -13.07 -25.77 27.97
N GLY A 250 -13.30 -25.22 26.77
CA GLY A 250 -13.67 -23.81 26.55
C GLY A 250 -13.50 -23.37 25.09
N GLN A 251 -14.60 -23.24 24.34
CA GLN A 251 -14.61 -22.85 22.92
C GLN A 251 -14.09 -21.42 22.71
N SER A 252 -13.08 -21.23 21.85
CA SER A 252 -12.79 -19.98 21.14
C SER A 252 -12.63 -20.27 19.64
N SER A 253 -13.33 -19.50 18.81
CA SER A 253 -13.37 -19.64 17.35
C SER A 253 -12.10 -19.10 16.69
N SER A 254 -11.41 -19.92 15.90
CA SER A 254 -10.33 -19.49 15.00
C SER A 254 -10.89 -18.66 13.83
N GLU A 255 -10.39 -17.45 13.60
CA GLU A 255 -10.77 -16.63 12.43
C GLU A 255 -10.22 -17.24 11.13
N GLY A 256 -11.09 -17.60 10.20
CA GLY A 256 -10.74 -18.11 8.86
C GLY A 256 -10.47 -16.99 7.84
N GLU A 257 -9.87 -17.34 6.69
CA GLU A 257 -9.71 -16.42 5.55
C GLU A 257 -11.07 -15.95 5.02
N ASP A 258 -11.19 -14.66 4.69
CA ASP A 258 -12.41 -14.12 4.05
C ASP A 258 -12.75 -14.96 2.81
N PRO A 259 -13.98 -15.48 2.68
CA PRO A 259 -14.35 -16.35 1.57
C PRO A 259 -14.09 -15.74 0.19
N SER A 260 -14.17 -14.41 0.06
CA SER A 260 -13.87 -13.69 -1.19
C SER A 260 -12.39 -13.76 -1.54
N VAL A 261 -11.52 -13.69 -0.54
CA VAL A 261 -10.07 -13.82 -0.71
C VAL A 261 -9.71 -15.26 -1.03
N GLY A 262 -10.32 -16.24 -0.34
CA GLY A 262 -10.15 -17.66 -0.66
C GLY A 262 -10.56 -17.98 -2.09
N LEU A 263 -11.71 -17.48 -2.54
CA LEU A 263 -12.20 -17.62 -3.91
C LEU A 263 -11.27 -16.97 -4.94
N PHE A 264 -10.73 -15.78 -4.64
CA PHE A 264 -9.76 -15.13 -5.51
C PHE A 264 -8.49 -15.96 -5.67
N ARG A 265 -7.96 -16.49 -4.57
CA ARG A 265 -6.79 -17.36 -4.58
C ARG A 265 -7.06 -18.68 -5.31
N GLU A 266 -8.28 -19.21 -5.23
CA GLU A 266 -8.70 -20.35 -6.05
C GLU A 266 -8.61 -20.01 -7.54
N TYR A 267 -9.15 -18.88 -7.97
CA TYR A 267 -9.15 -18.47 -9.37
C TYR A 267 -7.74 -18.20 -9.93
N LEU A 268 -6.85 -17.66 -9.10
CA LEU A 268 -5.44 -17.45 -9.43
C LEU A 268 -4.67 -18.76 -9.66
N ARG A 269 -5.10 -19.87 -9.07
CA ARG A 269 -4.45 -21.18 -9.27
C ARG A 269 -4.75 -21.79 -10.64
N LEU A 270 -5.77 -21.30 -11.33
CA LEU A 270 -6.08 -21.75 -12.68
C LEU A 270 -5.03 -21.23 -13.65
N ARG A 271 -4.35 -22.15 -14.34
CA ARG A 271 -3.23 -21.84 -15.23
C ARG A 271 -3.74 -21.45 -16.63
N THR A 272 -4.36 -20.28 -16.71
CA THR A 272 -4.81 -19.65 -17.96
C THR A 272 -3.68 -18.90 -18.67
N VAL A 273 -2.47 -19.46 -18.65
CA VAL A 273 -1.25 -18.77 -19.10
C VAL A 273 -0.93 -19.07 -20.55
N HIS A 274 -0.55 -18.05 -21.32
CA HIS A 274 -0.08 -18.23 -22.70
C HIS A 274 1.24 -19.02 -22.77
N PRO A 275 1.47 -19.80 -23.85
CA PRO A 275 0.68 -19.87 -25.09
C PRO A 275 -0.53 -20.82 -25.07
N ASP A 276 -0.70 -21.62 -24.01
CA ASP A 276 -1.74 -22.65 -23.91
C ASP A 276 -2.65 -22.43 -22.67
N PRO A 277 -3.48 -21.37 -22.63
CA PRO A 277 -4.33 -21.10 -21.48
C PRO A 277 -5.36 -22.21 -21.25
N ASP A 278 -5.50 -22.67 -20.00
CA ASP A 278 -6.58 -23.57 -19.57
C ASP A 278 -7.92 -22.83 -19.43
N TYR A 279 -8.50 -22.44 -20.57
CA TYR A 279 -9.79 -21.75 -20.62
C TYR A 279 -10.94 -22.62 -20.11
N ASP A 280 -10.86 -23.94 -20.24
CA ASP A 280 -11.91 -24.85 -19.77
C ASP A 280 -12.04 -24.82 -18.25
N ALA A 281 -10.91 -24.83 -17.53
CA ALA A 281 -10.92 -24.67 -16.07
C ALA A 281 -11.52 -23.31 -15.66
N ALA A 282 -11.20 -22.22 -16.36
CA ALA A 282 -11.78 -20.91 -16.11
C ALA A 282 -13.30 -20.90 -16.36
N LEU A 283 -13.77 -21.49 -17.46
CA LEU A 283 -15.20 -21.62 -17.77
C LEU A 283 -15.94 -22.48 -16.74
N GLY A 284 -15.29 -23.52 -16.22
CA GLY A 284 -15.82 -24.35 -15.13
C GLY A 284 -15.99 -23.56 -13.84
N PHE A 285 -14.96 -22.79 -13.46
CA PHE A 285 -15.02 -21.87 -12.31
C PHE A 285 -16.14 -20.83 -12.46
N LEU A 286 -16.21 -20.15 -13.60
CA LEU A 286 -17.24 -19.14 -13.87
C LEU A 286 -18.65 -19.73 -13.91
N GLY A 287 -18.80 -20.96 -14.42
CA GLY A 287 -20.06 -21.72 -14.38
C GLY A 287 -20.55 -21.94 -12.96
N ARG A 288 -19.67 -22.42 -12.08
CA ARG A 288 -19.99 -22.60 -10.65
C ARG A 288 -20.38 -21.27 -9.99
N MET A 289 -19.68 -20.18 -10.33
CA MET A 289 -20.05 -18.84 -9.81
C MET A 289 -21.43 -18.39 -10.28
N ALA A 290 -21.79 -18.66 -11.54
CA ALA A 290 -23.12 -18.34 -12.07
C ALA A 290 -24.23 -19.12 -11.33
N GLU A 291 -23.99 -20.41 -11.09
CA GLU A 291 -24.89 -21.29 -10.32
C GLU A 291 -25.08 -20.79 -8.89
N GLU A 292 -23.98 -20.48 -8.17
CA GLU A 292 -24.02 -19.95 -6.81
C GLU A 292 -24.76 -18.60 -6.72
N LEU A 293 -24.66 -17.76 -7.76
CA LEU A 293 -25.39 -16.48 -7.85
C LEU A 293 -26.86 -16.67 -8.27
N GLY A 294 -27.26 -17.87 -8.69
CA GLY A 294 -28.57 -18.13 -9.29
C GLY A 294 -28.80 -17.27 -10.53
N LEU A 295 -27.81 -17.19 -11.43
CA LEU A 295 -27.86 -16.42 -12.66
C LEU A 295 -27.54 -17.30 -13.88
N PRO A 296 -28.23 -17.10 -15.03
CA PRO A 296 -27.91 -17.82 -16.24
C PRO A 296 -26.56 -17.36 -16.82
N MET A 297 -25.77 -18.33 -17.27
CA MET A 297 -24.53 -18.12 -18.03
C MET A 297 -24.70 -18.64 -19.44
N LYS A 298 -24.37 -17.82 -20.44
CA LYS A 298 -24.24 -18.24 -21.84
C LYS A 298 -22.77 -18.35 -22.22
N LYS A 299 -22.46 -19.28 -23.10
CA LYS A 299 -21.12 -19.52 -23.66
C LYS A 299 -21.21 -19.39 -25.17
N PHE A 300 -20.32 -18.62 -25.77
CA PHE A 300 -20.25 -18.37 -27.20
C PHE A 300 -18.85 -18.71 -27.68
N GLU A 301 -18.71 -19.83 -28.38
CA GLU A 301 -17.47 -20.15 -29.07
C GLU A 301 -17.35 -19.26 -30.31
N VAL A 302 -16.37 -18.37 -30.30
CA VAL A 302 -16.16 -17.36 -31.36
C VAL A 302 -15.04 -17.77 -32.32
N CYS A 303 -14.15 -18.65 -31.87
CA CYS A 303 -13.11 -19.31 -32.63
C CYS A 303 -12.87 -20.68 -31.96
N PRO A 304 -12.38 -21.73 -32.66
CA PRO A 304 -12.12 -23.02 -32.03
C PRO A 304 -11.29 -22.88 -30.75
N GLY A 305 -11.85 -23.33 -29.61
CA GLY A 305 -11.22 -23.23 -28.29
C GLY A 305 -11.13 -21.82 -27.70
N ARG A 306 -11.91 -20.86 -28.23
CA ARG A 306 -12.04 -19.49 -27.70
C ARG A 306 -13.51 -19.21 -27.42
N VAL A 307 -13.86 -19.26 -26.15
CA VAL A 307 -15.24 -19.09 -25.69
C VAL A 307 -15.35 -17.80 -24.91
N VAL A 308 -16.25 -16.91 -25.36
CA VAL A 308 -16.72 -15.78 -24.56
C VAL A 308 -17.86 -16.26 -23.68
N SER A 309 -17.85 -15.90 -22.40
CA SER A 309 -18.93 -16.26 -21.49
C SER A 309 -19.59 -15.04 -20.87
N VAL A 310 -20.92 -15.12 -20.70
CA VAL A 310 -21.74 -14.01 -20.21
C VAL A 310 -22.71 -14.48 -19.14
N ILE A 311 -22.54 -14.02 -17.91
CA ILE A 311 -23.51 -14.18 -16.82
C ILE A 311 -24.45 -12.97 -16.84
N THR A 312 -25.76 -13.21 -16.86
CA THR A 312 -26.75 -12.13 -16.99
C THR A 312 -27.62 -12.00 -15.75
N TRP A 313 -27.61 -10.80 -15.14
CA TRP A 313 -28.59 -10.39 -14.15
C TRP A 313 -29.61 -9.45 -14.79
N GLU A 314 -30.77 -10.01 -15.15
CA GLU A 314 -31.86 -9.24 -15.76
C GLU A 314 -32.41 -8.16 -14.82
N GLY A 315 -32.55 -6.94 -15.36
CA GLY A 315 -33.09 -5.80 -14.62
C GLY A 315 -34.61 -5.73 -14.68
N LEU A 316 -35.19 -4.81 -13.89
CA LEU A 316 -36.63 -4.57 -13.84
C LEU A 316 -37.20 -4.05 -15.17
N ASN A 317 -36.37 -3.42 -16.02
CA ASN A 317 -36.75 -2.99 -17.36
C ASN A 317 -35.69 -3.39 -18.39
N PRO A 318 -35.79 -4.60 -18.98
CA PRO A 318 -34.81 -5.12 -19.94
C PRO A 318 -34.73 -4.38 -21.28
N VAL A 319 -35.69 -3.49 -21.59
CA VAL A 319 -35.68 -2.66 -22.81
C VAL A 319 -34.64 -1.56 -22.72
N LEU A 320 -34.29 -1.13 -21.50
CA LEU A 320 -33.25 -0.13 -21.28
C LEU A 320 -31.87 -0.67 -21.64
N LYS A 321 -30.98 0.23 -22.04
CA LYS A 321 -29.58 -0.11 -22.30
C LYS A 321 -28.95 -0.76 -21.07
N SER A 322 -28.25 -1.87 -21.29
CA SER A 322 -27.61 -2.67 -20.24
C SER A 322 -26.24 -2.10 -19.85
N ILE A 323 -25.74 -2.59 -18.71
CA ILE A 323 -24.39 -2.35 -18.21
C ILE A 323 -23.57 -3.62 -18.42
N LEU A 324 -22.39 -3.47 -19.04
CA LEU A 324 -21.42 -4.54 -19.20
C LEU A 324 -20.28 -4.36 -18.20
N LEU A 325 -19.96 -5.43 -17.47
CA LEU A 325 -18.76 -5.56 -16.65
C LEU A 325 -17.85 -6.57 -17.36
N ASN A 326 -16.84 -6.08 -18.09
CA ASN A 326 -15.94 -6.89 -18.90
C ASN A 326 -14.68 -7.27 -18.13
N SER A 327 -14.18 -8.49 -18.35
CA SER A 327 -12.89 -8.95 -17.84
C SER A 327 -12.31 -10.00 -18.78
N HIS A 328 -11.00 -10.09 -18.87
CA HIS A 328 -10.33 -11.22 -19.52
C HIS A 328 -9.95 -12.31 -18.51
N THR A 329 -9.61 -13.50 -19.01
CA THR A 329 -9.36 -14.71 -18.20
C THR A 329 -7.94 -15.24 -18.33
N ASP A 330 -7.29 -14.97 -19.47
CA ASP A 330 -5.91 -15.33 -19.74
C ASP A 330 -4.92 -14.44 -19.02
N VAL A 331 -3.67 -14.89 -18.99
CA VAL A 331 -2.57 -14.18 -18.34
C VAL A 331 -1.28 -14.36 -19.14
N VAL A 332 -0.40 -13.36 -19.12
CA VAL A 332 0.93 -13.47 -19.76
C VAL A 332 1.82 -14.57 -19.15
N PRO A 333 2.84 -15.05 -19.91
CA PRO A 333 3.84 -16.01 -19.45
C PRO A 333 4.56 -15.62 -18.14
N VAL A 334 5.17 -16.63 -17.51
CA VAL A 334 5.95 -16.49 -16.28
C VAL A 334 7.35 -17.09 -16.43
N PHE A 335 8.35 -16.42 -15.86
CA PHE A 335 9.71 -16.94 -15.69
C PHE A 335 9.87 -17.34 -14.23
N GLN A 336 9.55 -18.59 -13.91
CA GLN A 336 9.34 -19.08 -12.53
C GLN A 336 10.56 -18.87 -11.62
N GLU A 337 11.76 -18.91 -12.17
CA GLU A 337 13.04 -18.64 -11.51
C GLU A 337 13.16 -17.23 -10.92
N HIS A 338 12.37 -16.27 -11.42
CA HIS A 338 12.35 -14.89 -10.94
C HIS A 338 11.21 -14.61 -9.95
N TRP A 339 10.36 -15.60 -9.66
CA TRP A 339 9.29 -15.46 -8.69
C TRP A 339 9.72 -15.92 -7.31
N LYS A 340 9.36 -15.14 -6.28
CA LYS A 340 9.53 -15.50 -4.87
C LYS A 340 8.75 -16.76 -4.47
N TYR A 341 7.60 -16.99 -5.11
CA TYR A 341 6.72 -18.13 -4.89
C TYR A 341 6.31 -18.73 -6.25
N ASP A 342 5.76 -19.94 -6.28
CA ASP A 342 5.15 -20.46 -7.52
C ASP A 342 4.07 -19.48 -8.01
N ALA A 343 4.16 -19.07 -9.28
CA ALA A 343 3.33 -17.99 -9.83
C ALA A 343 1.83 -18.33 -9.83
N PHE A 344 1.47 -19.59 -9.67
CA PHE A 344 0.08 -20.05 -9.62
C PHE A 344 -0.28 -20.66 -8.25
N SER A 345 0.57 -20.54 -7.23
CA SER A 345 0.26 -21.02 -5.88
C SER A 345 -0.74 -20.13 -5.14
N ALA A 346 -0.84 -18.85 -5.57
CA ALA A 346 -1.60 -17.81 -4.91
C ALA A 346 -1.24 -17.71 -3.42
N VAL A 347 0.06 -17.66 -3.11
CA VAL A 347 0.55 -17.47 -1.75
C VAL A 347 0.09 -16.10 -1.26
N LYS A 348 -0.59 -16.09 -0.13
CA LYS A 348 -0.90 -14.88 0.62
C LYS A 348 0.08 -14.80 1.78
N ASP A 349 0.86 -13.73 1.86
CA ASP A 349 1.77 -13.52 2.99
C ASP A 349 1.00 -13.05 4.24
N ALA A 350 1.73 -12.87 5.34
CA ALA A 350 1.16 -12.44 6.62
C ALA A 350 0.61 -11.00 6.55
N GLU A 351 1.15 -10.18 5.64
CA GLU A 351 0.72 -8.81 5.36
C GLU A 351 -0.56 -8.76 4.50
N GLY A 352 -1.00 -9.90 3.96
CA GLY A 352 -2.19 -10.02 3.13
C GLY A 352 -1.94 -9.77 1.64
N ASN A 353 -0.68 -9.57 1.23
CA ASN A 353 -0.32 -9.50 -0.18
C ASN A 353 -0.46 -10.88 -0.80
N ILE A 354 -1.10 -10.94 -1.95
CA ILE A 354 -1.29 -12.17 -2.69
C ILE A 354 -0.34 -12.16 -3.87
N PHE A 355 0.57 -13.13 -3.91
CA PHE A 355 1.52 -13.33 -5.00
C PHE A 355 0.99 -14.40 -5.94
N GLY A 356 0.74 -14.00 -7.18
CA GLY A 356 0.35 -14.89 -8.25
C GLY A 356 0.21 -14.14 -9.56
N ARG A 357 0.42 -14.83 -10.68
CA ARG A 357 0.09 -14.32 -12.01
C ARG A 357 -1.42 -14.16 -12.10
N GLY A 358 -1.88 -13.00 -12.58
CA GLY A 358 -3.30 -12.66 -12.63
C GLY A 358 -3.79 -11.79 -11.47
N THR A 359 -2.95 -11.51 -10.45
CA THR A 359 -3.42 -10.80 -9.25
C THR A 359 -3.85 -9.37 -9.54
N GLN A 360 -3.08 -8.64 -10.34
CA GLN A 360 -3.43 -7.28 -10.77
C GLN A 360 -4.14 -7.27 -12.11
N ASP A 361 -3.67 -8.11 -13.04
CA ASP A 361 -4.09 -8.13 -14.44
C ASP A 361 -4.59 -9.52 -14.83
N MET A 362 -5.90 -9.75 -14.88
CA MET A 362 -6.94 -8.91 -14.24
C MET A 362 -7.91 -9.72 -13.38
N LYS A 363 -7.51 -10.92 -12.94
CA LYS A 363 -8.40 -11.86 -12.21
C LYS A 363 -9.00 -11.26 -10.93
N CYS A 364 -8.38 -10.25 -10.33
CA CYS A 364 -8.98 -9.54 -9.20
C CYS A 364 -10.29 -8.83 -9.58
N VAL A 365 -10.36 -8.21 -10.76
CA VAL A 365 -11.54 -7.49 -11.27
C VAL A 365 -12.69 -8.46 -11.50
N THR A 366 -12.43 -9.65 -12.07
CA THR A 366 -13.42 -10.74 -12.18
C THR A 366 -14.08 -11.03 -10.83
N ILE A 367 -13.28 -11.22 -9.77
CA ILE A 367 -13.80 -11.55 -8.44
C ILE A 367 -14.54 -10.37 -7.82
N GLN A 368 -14.05 -9.14 -8.00
CA GLN A 368 -14.72 -7.95 -7.51
C GLN A 368 -16.13 -7.81 -8.11
N TYR A 369 -16.31 -8.04 -9.41
CA TYR A 369 -17.62 -8.02 -10.05
C TYR A 369 -18.55 -9.11 -9.51
N ILE A 370 -18.06 -10.35 -9.41
CA ILE A 370 -18.83 -11.48 -8.85
C ILE A 370 -19.28 -11.17 -7.42
N GLN A 371 -18.37 -10.66 -6.57
CA GLN A 371 -18.67 -10.35 -5.17
C GLN A 371 -19.60 -9.14 -5.03
N ALA A 372 -19.46 -8.12 -5.86
CA ALA A 372 -20.38 -6.98 -5.88
C ALA A 372 -21.81 -7.44 -6.21
N VAL A 373 -21.98 -8.28 -7.24
CA VAL A 373 -23.28 -8.88 -7.57
C VAL A 373 -23.80 -9.74 -6.42
N ARG A 374 -22.96 -10.60 -5.84
CA ARG A 374 -23.34 -11.47 -4.72
C ARG A 374 -23.90 -10.65 -3.54
N ARG A 375 -23.18 -9.59 -3.14
CA ARG A 375 -23.59 -8.70 -2.03
C ARG A 375 -24.90 -7.98 -2.33
N LEU A 376 -25.02 -7.36 -3.51
CA LEU A 376 -26.25 -6.65 -3.90
C LEU A 376 -27.46 -7.60 -3.98
N LYS A 377 -27.28 -8.83 -4.46
CA LYS A 377 -28.36 -9.85 -4.46
C LYS A 377 -28.73 -10.29 -3.05
N ALA A 378 -27.75 -10.51 -2.17
CA ALA A 378 -28.00 -10.89 -0.78
C ALA A 378 -28.75 -9.79 0.00
N GLU A 379 -28.52 -8.52 -0.34
CA GLU A 379 -29.29 -7.37 0.16
C GLU A 379 -30.72 -7.26 -0.43
N GLY A 380 -31.10 -8.15 -1.35
CA GLY A 380 -32.40 -8.11 -2.01
C GLY A 380 -32.54 -6.99 -3.05
N ARG A 381 -31.43 -6.39 -3.51
CA ARG A 381 -31.49 -5.32 -4.52
C ARG A 381 -32.08 -5.84 -5.83
N ARG A 382 -32.85 -4.98 -6.49
CA ARG A 382 -33.33 -5.17 -7.86
C ARG A 382 -32.85 -3.98 -8.69
N LEU A 383 -32.08 -4.25 -9.74
CA LEU A 383 -31.51 -3.19 -10.58
C LEU A 383 -32.50 -2.80 -11.67
N LEU A 384 -32.54 -1.52 -12.03
CA LEU A 384 -33.41 -1.04 -13.10
C LEU A 384 -32.97 -1.59 -14.47
N ARG A 385 -31.65 -1.66 -14.71
CA ARG A 385 -31.04 -2.14 -15.96
C ARG A 385 -30.53 -3.55 -15.81
N THR A 386 -30.50 -4.28 -16.91
CA THR A 386 -29.78 -5.55 -17.01
C THR A 386 -28.28 -5.30 -16.84
N VAL A 387 -27.62 -6.18 -16.08
CA VAL A 387 -26.16 -6.20 -15.91
C VAL A 387 -25.63 -7.52 -16.48
N HIS A 388 -24.63 -7.41 -17.36
CA HIS A 388 -23.91 -8.54 -17.91
C HIS A 388 -22.49 -8.57 -17.34
N LEU A 389 -22.06 -9.72 -16.83
CA LEU A 389 -20.66 -9.99 -16.50
C LEU A 389 -20.12 -10.82 -17.65
N MET A 390 -19.17 -10.26 -18.40
CA MET A 390 -18.60 -10.89 -19.57
C MET A 390 -17.13 -11.22 -19.34
N PHE A 391 -16.76 -12.44 -19.68
CA PHE A 391 -15.42 -12.96 -19.53
C PHE A 391 -14.89 -13.39 -20.90
N VAL A 392 -13.82 -12.74 -21.35
CA VAL A 392 -13.25 -12.95 -22.68
C VAL A 392 -11.89 -13.68 -22.64
N PRO A 393 -11.56 -14.45 -23.68
CA PRO A 393 -10.22 -14.97 -23.87
C PRO A 393 -9.39 -14.04 -24.76
N ASP A 394 -8.09 -14.27 -24.79
CA ASP A 394 -7.13 -13.84 -25.81
C ASP A 394 -6.72 -12.36 -25.72
N GLU A 395 -7.09 -11.67 -24.63
CA GLU A 395 -6.80 -10.23 -24.46
C GLU A 395 -5.29 -9.97 -24.46
N GLU A 396 -4.53 -10.78 -23.72
CA GLU A 396 -3.08 -10.65 -23.52
C GLU A 396 -2.25 -10.84 -24.80
N VAL A 397 -2.89 -11.34 -25.87
CA VAL A 397 -2.31 -11.50 -27.21
C VAL A 397 -3.02 -10.65 -28.28
N GLY A 398 -3.85 -9.69 -27.85
CA GLY A 398 -4.46 -8.64 -28.66
C GLY A 398 -5.96 -8.77 -28.93
N GLY A 399 -6.64 -9.78 -28.39
CA GLY A 399 -8.10 -9.90 -28.40
C GLY A 399 -8.75 -10.21 -29.76
N GLN A 400 -7.96 -10.47 -30.80
CA GLN A 400 -8.41 -10.65 -32.19
C GLN A 400 -9.34 -11.87 -32.33
N LYS A 401 -8.98 -12.99 -31.69
CA LYS A 401 -9.80 -14.23 -31.76
C LYS A 401 -10.90 -14.28 -30.71
N GLY A 402 -10.84 -13.40 -29.71
CA GLY A 402 -11.83 -13.26 -28.64
C GLY A 402 -12.82 -12.13 -28.93
N MET A 403 -12.63 -11.00 -28.24
CA MET A 403 -13.53 -9.85 -28.27
C MET A 403 -13.77 -9.31 -29.69
N GLU A 404 -12.73 -9.17 -30.53
CA GLU A 404 -12.88 -8.59 -31.87
C GLU A 404 -13.83 -9.41 -32.76
N THR A 405 -13.82 -10.74 -32.58
CA THR A 405 -14.75 -11.63 -33.25
C THR A 405 -16.14 -11.57 -32.62
N PHE A 406 -16.22 -11.49 -31.28
CA PHE A 406 -17.49 -11.47 -30.57
C PHE A 406 -18.31 -10.19 -30.82
N VAL A 407 -17.69 -9.01 -30.90
CA VAL A 407 -18.41 -7.75 -31.15
C VAL A 407 -19.13 -7.73 -32.50
N LYS A 408 -18.69 -8.56 -33.45
CA LYS A 408 -19.31 -8.76 -34.77
C LYS A 408 -20.40 -9.85 -34.74
N HIS A 409 -20.48 -10.64 -33.66
CA HIS A 409 -21.43 -11.74 -33.52
C HIS A 409 -22.85 -11.24 -33.20
N PRO A 410 -23.93 -11.83 -33.75
CA PRO A 410 -25.30 -11.37 -33.52
C PRO A 410 -25.72 -11.33 -32.05
N GLU A 411 -25.18 -12.22 -31.22
CA GLU A 411 -25.48 -12.28 -29.79
C GLU A 411 -24.94 -11.07 -29.02
N PHE A 412 -23.83 -10.46 -29.45
CA PHE A 412 -23.31 -9.24 -28.82
C PHE A 412 -24.32 -8.09 -28.94
N ASN A 413 -24.92 -7.91 -30.12
CA ASN A 413 -25.97 -6.91 -30.35
C ASN A 413 -27.20 -7.14 -29.45
N LYS A 414 -27.53 -8.40 -29.16
CA LYS A 414 -28.65 -8.75 -28.26
C LYS A 414 -28.41 -8.38 -26.80
N LEU A 415 -27.16 -8.16 -26.38
CA LEU A 415 -26.83 -7.71 -25.03
C LEU A 415 -27.31 -6.27 -24.78
N ASN A 416 -27.64 -5.49 -25.82
CA ASN A 416 -28.19 -4.14 -25.72
C ASN A 416 -27.34 -3.19 -24.84
N ILE A 417 -26.01 -3.31 -24.92
CA ILE A 417 -25.06 -2.58 -24.07
C ILE A 417 -25.14 -1.08 -24.37
N GLY A 418 -25.21 -0.26 -23.31
CA GLY A 418 -25.03 1.21 -23.43
C GLY A 418 -23.90 1.78 -22.59
N PHE A 419 -23.34 0.97 -21.68
CA PHE A 419 -22.18 1.34 -20.88
C PHE A 419 -21.37 0.08 -20.56
N ALA A 420 -20.05 0.18 -20.66
CA ALA A 420 -19.13 -0.90 -20.32
C ALA A 420 -18.06 -0.39 -19.34
N LEU A 421 -17.77 -1.20 -18.34
CA LEU A 421 -16.55 -1.09 -17.54
C LEU A 421 -15.63 -2.24 -17.94
N ASP A 422 -14.36 -1.90 -18.12
CA ASP A 422 -13.29 -2.84 -18.41
C ASP A 422 -12.18 -2.71 -17.37
N GLU A 423 -11.06 -3.41 -17.59
CA GLU A 423 -9.88 -3.24 -16.77
C GLU A 423 -9.38 -1.79 -16.77
N GLY A 424 -8.74 -1.41 -15.68
CA GLY A 424 -8.06 -0.14 -15.56
C GLY A 424 -6.68 -0.37 -14.95
N LEU A 425 -5.90 0.69 -14.87
CA LEU A 425 -4.57 0.61 -14.29
C LEU A 425 -4.63 0.31 -12.79
N ALA A 426 -3.88 -0.69 -12.33
CA ALA A 426 -3.69 -0.95 -10.91
C ALA A 426 -3.09 0.29 -10.22
N ASN A 427 -3.77 0.77 -9.18
CA ASN A 427 -3.25 1.83 -8.32
C ASN A 427 -2.79 1.18 -7.01
N PRO A 428 -1.57 1.44 -6.52
CA PRO A 428 -1.15 0.86 -5.26
C PRO A 428 -1.78 1.58 -4.05
N GLY A 429 -2.64 2.58 -4.26
CA GLY A 429 -3.42 3.29 -3.24
C GLY A 429 -4.92 3.30 -3.56
N GLU A 430 -5.69 4.10 -2.81
CA GLU A 430 -7.17 4.07 -2.82
C GLU A 430 -7.83 4.80 -3.99
N ALA A 431 -7.06 5.33 -4.94
CA ALA A 431 -7.60 6.08 -6.07
C ALA A 431 -7.88 5.16 -7.27
N PHE A 432 -9.12 5.19 -7.75
CA PHE A 432 -9.48 4.54 -9.01
C PHE A 432 -9.35 5.56 -10.15
N THR A 433 -8.47 5.27 -11.10
CA THR A 433 -8.37 6.09 -12.31
C THR A 433 -9.38 5.61 -13.34
N VAL A 434 -10.22 6.53 -13.81
CA VAL A 434 -11.18 6.25 -14.87
C VAL A 434 -10.61 6.71 -16.19
N PHE A 435 -10.47 5.77 -17.12
CA PHE A 435 -10.03 6.05 -18.47
C PHE A 435 -11.24 6.05 -19.41
N TYR A 436 -11.24 6.97 -20.38
CA TYR A 436 -12.28 7.06 -21.43
C TYR A 436 -11.68 6.82 -22.83
N GLY A 437 -10.42 6.39 -22.89
CA GLY A 437 -9.71 6.09 -24.12
C GLY A 437 -8.30 5.58 -23.84
N GLU A 438 -7.76 4.83 -24.79
CA GLU A 438 -6.46 4.16 -24.70
C GLU A 438 -5.59 4.48 -25.92
N ARG A 439 -4.29 4.19 -25.80
CA ARG A 439 -3.36 4.30 -26.92
C ARG A 439 -3.36 2.99 -27.69
N ASN A 440 -3.33 3.07 -29.02
CA ASN A 440 -3.18 1.88 -29.85
C ASN A 440 -1.71 1.49 -29.97
N PRO A 441 -1.33 0.23 -29.72
CA PRO A 441 0.03 -0.22 -29.95
C PRO A 441 0.33 -0.33 -31.46
N TRP A 442 1.53 0.09 -31.86
CA TRP A 442 2.04 -0.08 -33.22
C TRP A 442 3.23 -1.04 -33.20
N TRP A 443 2.93 -2.33 -33.40
CA TRP A 443 3.94 -3.38 -33.45
C TRP A 443 4.62 -3.41 -34.82
N ILE A 444 5.95 -3.25 -34.87
CA ILE A 444 6.74 -3.21 -36.11
C ILE A 444 7.76 -4.35 -36.07
N THR A 445 7.82 -5.13 -37.15
CA THR A 445 8.89 -6.13 -37.36
C THR A 445 9.88 -5.61 -38.39
N ILE A 446 11.17 -5.63 -38.06
CA ILE A 446 12.22 -5.10 -38.93
C ILE A 446 13.17 -6.22 -39.32
N HIS A 447 13.30 -6.45 -40.63
CA HIS A 447 14.23 -7.41 -41.20
C HIS A 447 15.47 -6.68 -41.74
N CYS A 448 16.65 -6.99 -41.19
CA CYS A 448 17.93 -6.43 -41.61
C CYS A 448 18.79 -7.49 -42.33
N PRO A 449 18.63 -7.71 -43.64
CA PRO A 449 19.53 -8.59 -44.38
C PRO A 449 20.93 -7.97 -44.46
N GLY A 450 21.96 -8.81 -44.39
CA GLY A 450 23.35 -8.36 -44.51
C GLY A 450 24.29 -9.46 -44.98
N SER A 451 25.48 -9.05 -45.38
CA SER A 451 26.52 -9.94 -45.91
C SER A 451 27.02 -10.90 -44.83
N PRO A 452 26.96 -12.23 -45.02
CA PRO A 452 27.54 -13.19 -44.08
C PRO A 452 29.04 -13.38 -44.33
N GLY A 453 29.81 -13.73 -43.29
CA GLY A 453 31.23 -14.03 -43.44
C GLY A 453 31.92 -14.41 -42.13
N HIS A 454 33.18 -14.82 -42.23
CA HIS A 454 34.01 -15.19 -41.08
C HIS A 454 34.34 -13.95 -40.25
N GLY A 455 34.14 -13.99 -38.93
CA GLY A 455 34.26 -12.83 -38.03
C GLY A 455 35.66 -12.22 -37.91
N SER A 456 36.69 -12.88 -38.43
CA SER A 456 38.05 -12.30 -38.55
C SER A 456 38.21 -11.37 -39.77
N ARG A 457 37.23 -11.33 -40.67
CA ARG A 457 37.18 -10.41 -41.80
C ARG A 457 36.28 -9.23 -41.45
N PHE A 458 36.75 -8.03 -41.76
CA PHE A 458 35.95 -6.80 -41.66
C PHE A 458 34.94 -6.74 -42.81
N VAL A 459 33.94 -7.61 -42.76
CA VAL A 459 32.85 -7.67 -43.76
C VAL A 459 31.92 -6.48 -43.52
N GLU A 460 31.66 -5.72 -44.57
CA GLU A 460 30.76 -4.56 -44.53
C GLU A 460 29.30 -4.95 -44.86
N ASN A 461 28.36 -4.04 -44.59
CA ASN A 461 26.94 -4.20 -44.90
C ASN A 461 26.31 -5.38 -44.15
N THR A 462 26.72 -5.55 -42.89
CA THR A 462 26.24 -6.64 -42.04
C THR A 462 24.85 -6.34 -41.49
N ALA A 463 24.14 -7.39 -41.08
CA ALA A 463 22.85 -7.24 -40.39
C ALA A 463 23.00 -6.45 -39.08
N ALA A 464 24.11 -6.64 -38.38
CA ALA A 464 24.39 -6.00 -37.10
C ALA A 464 24.60 -4.48 -37.24
N GLU A 465 25.34 -4.01 -38.24
CA GLU A 465 25.55 -2.59 -38.50
C GLU A 465 24.21 -1.86 -38.77
N LYS A 466 23.37 -2.46 -39.62
CA LYS A 466 22.03 -1.92 -39.93
C LYS A 466 21.13 -1.90 -38.70
N LEU A 467 21.11 -2.98 -37.94
CA LEU A 467 20.32 -3.06 -36.72
C LEU A 467 20.77 -2.00 -35.69
N HIS A 468 22.08 -1.79 -35.54
CA HIS A 468 22.64 -0.76 -34.68
C HIS A 468 22.15 0.65 -35.07
N GLN A 469 22.16 0.97 -36.36
CA GLN A 469 21.65 2.26 -36.86
C GLN A 469 20.15 2.45 -36.56
N ILE A 470 19.35 1.40 -36.75
CA ILE A 470 17.92 1.42 -36.48
C ILE A 470 17.64 1.59 -34.99
N MET A 471 18.34 0.84 -34.12
CA MET A 471 18.23 0.98 -32.67
C MET A 471 18.54 2.41 -32.21
N ASN A 472 19.64 2.99 -32.71
CA ASN A 472 20.01 4.36 -32.36
C ASN A 472 18.94 5.37 -32.79
N THR A 473 18.33 5.15 -33.96
CA THR A 473 17.26 6.01 -34.48
C THR A 473 16.01 5.93 -33.61
N PHE A 474 15.58 4.73 -33.21
CA PHE A 474 14.43 4.55 -32.31
C PHE A 474 14.68 5.10 -30.91
N LEU A 475 15.87 4.89 -30.33
CA LEU A 475 16.23 5.48 -29.04
C LEU A 475 16.29 7.00 -29.10
N GLY A 476 16.84 7.56 -30.19
CA GLY A 476 16.85 9.01 -30.43
C GLY A 476 15.45 9.59 -30.59
N PHE A 477 14.55 8.89 -31.28
CA PHE A 477 13.13 9.28 -31.37
C PHE A 477 12.43 9.22 -30.01
N ARG A 478 12.65 8.14 -29.24
CA ARG A 478 12.10 8.00 -27.88
C ARG A 478 12.52 9.15 -26.97
N GLU A 479 13.79 9.55 -27.00
CA GLU A 479 14.27 10.65 -26.17
C GLU A 479 13.63 11.99 -26.55
N LYS A 480 13.41 12.23 -27.85
CA LYS A 480 12.66 13.43 -28.32
C LYS A 480 11.23 13.43 -27.81
N GLU A 481 10.53 12.29 -27.87
CA GLU A 481 9.15 12.19 -27.38
C GLU A 481 9.04 12.28 -25.86
N LYS A 482 10.09 11.91 -25.11
CA LYS A 482 10.12 12.07 -23.65
C LYS A 482 10.18 13.54 -23.20
N GLN A 483 10.66 14.44 -24.06
CA GLN A 483 10.78 15.88 -23.79
C GLN A 483 9.54 16.69 -24.20
N ARG A 484 8.59 16.07 -24.90
CA ARG A 484 7.26 16.63 -25.20
C ARG A 484 6.33 16.42 -24.02
#